data_AF-A0A352WVV4-F1
#
_entry.id   AF-A0A352WVV4-F1
#
_cell.length_a   1.000
_cell.length_b   1.000
_cell.length_c   1.000
_cell.angle_alpha   90.00
_cell.angle_beta   90.00
_cell.angle_gamma   90.00
#
_symmetry.space_group_name_H-M   'P 1'
#
loop_
_entity.id
_entity.type
_entity.pdbx_description
1 polymer ?
#
loop_
_entity_poly.entity_id
_entity_poly.type
_entity_poly.pdbx_seq_one_letter_code
_entity_poly.pdbx_strand_id
1 'polypeptide(L)'
;GCWEAYSSATALVRITKEKMNAFPDSIMNKMVQIEGRVNGRTAFNAAKKGDHAGKEAVEEYIRYLACGLTNIINIFQPEILIIGGGICGEGEYLLKPLEEIINQEQYTRIAHVKTKLVIATLGNDAGIIGASLIDR
;
A
#
# COMPACT_ATOMS: atom_id res chain seq x y z
N GLY A 1 -9.34 9.50 -12.59
CA GLY A 1 -9.88 9.70 -11.22
C GLY A 1 -8.74 10.02 -10.27
N CYS A 2 -9.04 10.45 -9.04
CA CYS A 2 -8.02 10.76 -8.02
C CYS A 2 -7.26 9.49 -7.59
N TRP A 3 -5.94 9.60 -7.37
CA TRP A 3 -5.10 8.45 -6.97
C TRP A 3 -5.57 7.80 -5.65
N GLU A 4 -5.96 8.61 -4.68
CA GLU A 4 -6.47 8.16 -3.37
C GLU A 4 -7.67 7.21 -3.46
N ALA A 5 -8.51 7.33 -4.50
CA ALA A 5 -9.66 6.46 -4.72
C ALA A 5 -9.28 5.00 -5.01
N TYR A 6 -7.99 4.76 -5.31
CA TYR A 6 -7.42 3.45 -5.64
C TYR A 6 -6.35 2.99 -4.65
N SER A 7 -5.63 3.92 -3.99
CA SER A 7 -4.45 3.61 -3.16
C SER A 7 -4.60 3.93 -1.67
N SER A 8 -5.78 4.38 -1.22
CA SER A 8 -6.06 4.58 0.23
C SER A 8 -6.47 3.29 0.96
N ALA A 9 -6.46 3.32 2.30
CA ALA A 9 -7.02 2.23 3.11
C ALA A 9 -8.50 1.96 2.79
N THR A 10 -9.28 3.02 2.52
CA THR A 10 -10.67 2.92 2.09
C THR A 10 -10.79 2.25 0.73
N ALA A 11 -9.89 2.58 -0.21
CA ALA A 11 -9.82 1.91 -1.50
C ALA A 11 -9.51 0.42 -1.34
N LEU A 12 -8.54 0.05 -0.50
CA LEU A 12 -8.22 -1.35 -0.23
C LEU A 12 -9.42 -2.12 0.36
N VAL A 13 -10.15 -1.52 1.31
CA VAL A 13 -11.37 -2.14 1.86
C VAL A 13 -12.43 -2.34 0.79
N ARG A 14 -12.60 -1.37 -0.13
CA ARG A 14 -13.52 -1.49 -1.26
C ARG A 14 -13.11 -2.63 -2.20
N ILE A 15 -11.85 -2.65 -2.66
CA ILE A 15 -11.30 -3.72 -3.51
C ILE A 15 -11.48 -5.08 -2.84
N THR A 16 -11.19 -5.17 -1.53
CA THR A 16 -11.36 -6.40 -0.75
C THR A 16 -12.80 -6.90 -0.79
N LYS A 17 -13.79 -6.01 -0.59
CA LYS A 17 -15.22 -6.36 -0.66
C LYS A 17 -15.63 -6.81 -2.07
N GLU A 18 -15.14 -6.13 -3.09
CA GLU A 18 -15.39 -6.50 -4.49
C GLU A 18 -14.87 -7.92 -4.77
N LYS A 19 -13.65 -8.27 -4.33
CA LYS A 19 -13.10 -9.62 -4.43
C LYS A 19 -13.85 -10.65 -3.58
N MET A 20 -14.26 -10.31 -2.35
CA MET A 20 -15.08 -11.20 -1.52
C MET A 20 -16.41 -11.59 -2.19
N ASN A 21 -17.06 -10.64 -2.88
CA ASN A 21 -18.31 -10.90 -3.61
C ASN A 21 -18.06 -11.78 -4.85
N ALA A 22 -16.95 -11.58 -5.55
CA ALA A 22 -16.58 -12.39 -6.71
C ALA A 22 -16.13 -13.81 -6.33
N PHE A 23 -15.59 -14.00 -5.11
CA PHE A 23 -15.07 -15.26 -4.61
C PHE A 23 -15.71 -15.64 -3.25
N PRO A 24 -16.94 -16.17 -3.23
CA PRO A 24 -17.65 -16.51 -2.00
C PRO A 24 -16.90 -17.47 -1.08
N ASP A 25 -16.10 -18.38 -1.63
CA ASP A 25 -15.34 -19.39 -0.88
C ASP A 25 -14.02 -18.87 -0.29
N SER A 26 -13.65 -17.61 -0.55
CA SER A 26 -12.41 -17.00 -0.01
C SER A 26 -12.38 -17.05 1.52
N ILE A 27 -11.18 -17.27 2.07
CA ILE A 27 -10.96 -17.20 3.53
C ILE A 27 -11.31 -15.82 4.11
N MET A 28 -11.31 -14.76 3.28
CA MET A 28 -11.70 -13.41 3.70
C MET A 28 -13.12 -13.38 4.26
N ASN A 29 -14.06 -14.14 3.68
CA ASN A 29 -15.43 -14.22 4.18
C ASN A 29 -15.49 -14.81 5.59
N LYS A 30 -14.71 -15.86 5.87
CA LYS A 30 -14.59 -16.46 7.20
C LYS A 30 -13.91 -15.53 8.20
N MET A 31 -12.85 -14.82 7.77
CA MET A 31 -12.17 -13.84 8.62
C MET A 31 -13.12 -12.73 9.06
N VAL A 32 -13.92 -12.21 8.13
CA VAL A 32 -14.85 -11.12 8.39
C VAL A 32 -16.00 -11.53 9.30
N GLN A 33 -16.46 -12.78 9.23
CA GLN A 33 -17.43 -13.32 10.20
C GLN A 33 -16.89 -13.31 11.64
N ILE A 34 -15.57 -13.51 11.83
CA ILE A 34 -14.92 -13.50 13.15
C ILE A 34 -14.61 -12.07 13.60
N GLU A 35 -14.04 -11.25 12.72
CA GLU A 35 -13.63 -9.87 13.04
C GLU A 35 -14.81 -8.87 13.04
N GLY A 36 -15.96 -9.25 12.49
CA GLY A 36 -17.17 -8.44 12.39
C GLY A 36 -17.11 -7.33 11.32
N ARG A 37 -15.97 -7.13 10.65
CA ARG A 37 -15.80 -6.10 9.60
C ARG A 37 -14.64 -6.42 8.65
N VAL A 38 -14.73 -5.87 7.44
CA VAL A 38 -13.58 -5.78 6.51
C VAL A 38 -12.71 -4.60 6.92
N ASN A 39 -11.40 -4.80 7.00
CA ASN A 39 -10.43 -3.74 7.27
C ASN A 39 -9.21 -3.85 6.35
N GLY A 40 -8.30 -2.88 6.41
CA GLY A 40 -7.12 -2.81 5.53
C GLY A 40 -6.13 -3.98 5.67
N ARG A 41 -6.28 -4.84 6.68
CA ARG A 41 -5.44 -6.02 6.86
C ARG A 41 -6.09 -7.30 6.34
N THR A 42 -7.40 -7.31 6.09
CA THR A 42 -8.15 -8.53 5.70
C THR A 42 -7.55 -9.16 4.44
N ALA A 43 -7.35 -8.39 3.37
CA ALA A 43 -6.76 -8.89 2.12
C ALA A 43 -5.32 -9.40 2.31
N PHE A 44 -4.47 -8.63 3.02
CA PHE A 44 -3.09 -9.04 3.30
C PHE A 44 -3.02 -10.32 4.15
N ASN A 45 -3.85 -10.44 5.19
CA ASN A 45 -3.92 -11.64 6.02
C ASN A 45 -4.38 -12.86 5.22
N ALA A 46 -5.36 -12.70 4.33
CA ALA A 46 -5.81 -13.75 3.44
C ALA A 46 -4.72 -14.15 2.44
N ALA A 47 -4.07 -13.17 1.80
CA ALA A 47 -2.97 -13.41 0.86
C ALA A 47 -1.81 -14.19 1.51
N LYS A 48 -1.42 -13.82 2.75
CA LYS A 48 -0.40 -14.52 3.55
C LYS A 48 -0.78 -15.97 3.88
N LYS A 49 -2.07 -16.28 3.98
CA LYS A 49 -2.59 -17.65 4.17
C LYS A 49 -2.77 -18.40 2.84
N GLY A 50 -2.32 -17.84 1.72
CA GLY A 50 -2.38 -18.48 0.41
C GLY A 50 -3.69 -18.28 -0.35
N ASP A 51 -4.61 -17.46 0.16
CA ASP A 51 -5.90 -17.21 -0.47
C ASP A 51 -5.74 -16.47 -1.81
N HIS A 52 -6.34 -17.01 -2.87
CA HIS A 52 -6.23 -16.44 -4.21
C HIS A 52 -6.90 -15.07 -4.32
N ALA A 53 -8.13 -14.93 -3.81
CA ALA A 53 -8.86 -13.66 -3.86
C ALA A 53 -8.18 -12.55 -3.03
N GLY A 54 -7.61 -12.92 -1.88
CA GLY A 54 -6.79 -12.02 -1.06
C GLY A 54 -5.55 -11.54 -1.80
N LYS A 55 -4.85 -12.44 -2.51
CA LYS A 55 -3.70 -12.08 -3.37
C LYS A 55 -4.12 -11.12 -4.46
N GLU A 56 -5.21 -11.39 -5.18
CA GLU A 56 -5.68 -10.48 -6.23
C GLU A 56 -6.02 -9.08 -5.70
N ALA A 57 -6.66 -9.00 -4.53
CA ALA A 57 -6.96 -7.71 -3.89
C ALA A 57 -5.70 -6.92 -3.55
N VAL A 58 -4.69 -7.59 -3.00
CA VAL A 58 -3.39 -6.99 -2.64
C VAL A 58 -2.63 -6.56 -3.89
N GLU A 59 -2.56 -7.41 -4.91
CA GLU A 59 -1.89 -7.10 -6.19
C GLU A 59 -2.53 -5.91 -6.89
N GLU A 60 -3.86 -5.84 -6.88
CA GLU A 60 -4.59 -4.71 -7.46
C GLU A 60 -4.28 -3.40 -6.74
N TYR A 61 -4.33 -3.41 -5.41
CA TYR A 61 -3.97 -2.26 -4.59
C TYR A 61 -2.52 -1.81 -4.82
N ILE A 62 -1.58 -2.76 -4.80
CA ILE A 62 -0.16 -2.51 -5.00
C ILE A 62 0.11 -1.89 -6.37
N ARG A 63 -0.56 -2.37 -7.43
CA ARG A 63 -0.38 -1.82 -8.79
C ARG A 63 -0.75 -0.34 -8.86
N TYR A 64 -1.88 0.04 -8.28
CA TYR A 64 -2.30 1.45 -8.25
C TYR A 64 -1.41 2.30 -7.36
N LEU A 65 -0.96 1.79 -6.22
CA LEU A 65 -0.02 2.49 -5.34
C LEU A 65 1.34 2.67 -6.03
N ALA A 66 1.90 1.62 -6.61
CA ALA A 66 3.17 1.66 -7.35
C ALA A 66 3.13 2.67 -8.50
N CYS A 67 2.06 2.67 -9.31
CA CYS A 67 1.91 3.62 -10.42
C CYS A 67 2.06 5.08 -9.97
N GLY A 68 1.38 5.47 -8.88
CA GLY A 68 1.51 6.84 -8.37
C GLY A 68 2.86 7.12 -7.73
N LEU A 69 3.45 6.17 -7.00
CA LEU A 69 4.80 6.32 -6.43
C LEU A 69 5.86 6.48 -7.53
N THR A 70 5.79 5.67 -8.58
CA THR A 70 6.66 5.79 -9.77
C THR A 70 6.54 7.17 -10.40
N ASN A 71 5.31 7.70 -10.54
CA ASN A 71 5.11 9.04 -11.08
C ASN A 71 5.75 10.12 -10.19
N ILE A 72 5.60 10.03 -8.87
CA ILE A 72 6.23 10.96 -7.93
C ILE A 72 7.76 10.89 -8.03
N ILE A 73 8.33 9.69 -8.13
CA ILE A 73 9.77 9.47 -8.32
C ILE A 73 10.23 10.10 -9.65
N ASN A 74 9.50 9.88 -10.74
CA ASN A 74 9.86 10.42 -12.05
C ASN A 74 9.76 11.96 -12.10
N ILE A 75 8.86 12.58 -11.34
CA ILE A 75 8.70 14.04 -11.31
C ILE A 75 9.77 14.71 -10.43
N PHE A 76 10.01 14.18 -9.24
CA PHE A 76 10.80 14.86 -8.21
C PHE A 76 12.19 14.26 -7.98
N GLN A 77 12.39 13.00 -8.33
CA GLN A 77 13.61 12.22 -8.07
C GLN A 77 14.21 12.46 -6.66
N PRO A 78 13.41 12.28 -5.57
CA PRO A 78 13.91 12.55 -4.23
C PRO A 78 14.94 11.49 -3.80
N GLU A 79 15.82 11.81 -2.86
CA GLU A 79 16.72 10.82 -2.26
C GLU A 79 15.95 9.75 -1.49
N ILE A 80 14.90 10.16 -0.76
CA ILE A 80 14.06 9.29 0.06
C ILE A 80 12.59 9.62 -0.21
N LEU A 81 11.78 8.59 -0.42
CA LEU A 81 10.32 8.66 -0.45
C LEU A 81 9.77 7.86 0.72
N ILE A 82 9.06 8.53 1.62
CA ILE A 82 8.53 7.92 2.85
C ILE A 82 7.03 7.63 2.67
N ILE A 83 6.61 6.39 2.91
CA ILE A 83 5.20 6.00 2.95
C ILE A 83 4.72 5.83 4.40
N GLY A 84 3.58 6.45 4.72
CA GLY A 84 2.95 6.41 6.03
C GLY A 84 1.53 5.86 6.01
N GLY A 85 0.90 5.82 7.18
CA GLY A 85 -0.49 5.38 7.35
C GLY A 85 -0.65 3.91 7.74
N GLY A 86 -1.89 3.53 8.09
CA GLY A 86 -2.18 2.26 8.76
C GLY A 86 -1.86 0.99 7.95
N ILE A 87 -1.76 1.08 6.62
CA ILE A 87 -1.40 -0.05 5.75
C ILE A 87 0.12 -0.33 5.77
N CYS A 88 0.94 0.67 6.09
CA CYS A 88 2.39 0.49 6.17
C CYS A 88 2.83 -0.51 7.25
N GLY A 89 1.94 -0.87 8.18
CA GLY A 89 2.16 -1.96 9.13
C GLY A 89 2.36 -3.34 8.49
N GLU A 90 2.11 -3.49 7.19
CA GLU A 90 2.38 -4.73 6.44
C GLU A 90 3.87 -4.93 6.09
N GLY A 91 4.72 -3.91 6.27
CA GLY A 91 6.18 -4.01 6.17
C GLY A 91 6.65 -4.50 4.80
N GLU A 92 7.50 -5.53 4.79
CA GLU A 92 8.08 -6.12 3.58
C GLU A 92 7.04 -6.70 2.61
N TYR A 93 5.85 -7.09 3.09
CA TYR A 93 4.76 -7.57 2.23
C TYR A 93 4.15 -6.45 1.38
N LEU A 94 4.36 -5.19 1.79
CA LEU A 94 4.00 -4.01 1.01
C LEU A 94 5.22 -3.49 0.24
N LEU A 95 6.37 -3.34 0.89
CA LEU A 95 7.54 -2.69 0.29
C LEU A 95 8.12 -3.45 -0.90
N LYS A 96 8.41 -4.75 -0.75
CA LYS A 96 9.05 -5.53 -1.83
C LYS A 96 8.31 -5.46 -3.17
N PRO A 97 6.99 -5.74 -3.23
CA PRO A 97 6.28 -5.69 -4.51
C PRO A 97 6.16 -4.25 -5.06
N LEU A 98 6.12 -3.22 -4.21
CA LEU A 98 6.20 -1.83 -4.67
C LEU A 98 7.57 -1.54 -5.30
N GLU A 99 8.65 -1.90 -4.62
CA GLU A 99 10.02 -1.70 -5.11
C GLU A 99 10.27 -2.44 -6.43
N GLU A 100 9.72 -3.64 -6.59
CA GLU A 100 9.82 -4.41 -7.83
C GLU A 100 9.21 -3.66 -9.00
N ILE A 101 7.97 -3.18 -8.86
CA ILE A 101 7.27 -2.43 -9.92
C ILE A 101 7.97 -1.09 -10.19
N ILE A 102 8.32 -0.34 -9.14
CA ILE A 102 9.00 0.96 -9.26
C ILE A 102 10.35 0.82 -9.97
N ASN A 103 11.11 -0.24 -9.68
CA ASN A 103 12.39 -0.50 -10.37
C ASN A 103 12.21 -0.85 -11.85
N GLN A 104 11.08 -1.44 -12.23
CA GLN A 104 10.77 -1.77 -13.62
C GLN A 104 10.30 -0.53 -14.40
N GLU A 105 9.54 0.37 -13.76
CA GLU A 105 8.82 1.45 -14.45
C GLU A 105 9.48 2.84 -14.36
N GLN A 106 10.34 3.10 -13.37
CA GLN A 106 10.98 4.42 -13.24
C GLN A 106 11.91 4.74 -14.43
N TYR A 107 11.92 6.01 -14.88
CA TYR A 107 12.76 6.43 -16.00
C TYR A 107 14.25 6.47 -15.64
N THR A 108 14.56 6.73 -14.37
CA THR A 108 15.92 6.78 -13.82
C THR A 108 16.51 5.41 -13.52
N ARG A 109 16.06 4.35 -14.22
CA ARG A 109 16.46 2.96 -13.93
C ARG A 109 17.97 2.71 -13.97
N ILE A 110 18.69 3.49 -14.78
CA ILE A 110 20.16 3.43 -15.00
C ILE A 110 20.90 4.49 -14.16
N ALA A 111 20.19 5.33 -13.40
CA ALA A 111 20.82 6.35 -12.58
C ALA A 111 21.67 5.72 -11.45
N HIS A 112 22.81 6.35 -11.16
CA HIS A 112 23.70 5.94 -10.06
C HIS A 112 23.06 6.11 -8.67
N VAL A 113 22.17 7.09 -8.54
CA VAL A 113 21.42 7.35 -7.32
C VAL A 113 19.94 7.11 -7.61
N LYS A 114 19.32 6.24 -6.83
CA LYS A 114 17.90 5.92 -6.89
C LYS A 114 17.18 6.41 -5.64
N THR A 115 15.93 6.83 -5.81
CA THR A 115 15.06 7.11 -4.68
C THR A 115 14.90 5.88 -3.80
N LYS A 116 15.15 6.03 -2.51
CA LYS A 116 14.92 4.98 -1.51
C LYS A 116 13.48 5.06 -0.99
N LEU A 117 12.71 3.98 -1.17
CA LEU A 117 11.39 3.85 -0.56
C LEU A 117 11.53 3.38 0.88
N VAL A 118 10.91 4.06 1.85
CA VAL A 118 10.97 3.67 3.28
C VAL A 118 9.60 3.82 3.95
N ILE A 119 9.37 3.05 5.01
CA ILE A 119 8.17 3.19 5.86
C ILE A 119 8.43 4.24 6.95
N ALA A 120 7.43 5.08 7.20
CA ALA A 120 7.42 6.05 8.29
C ALA A 120 7.55 5.34 9.65
N THR A 121 8.51 5.76 10.47
CA THR A 121 8.78 5.16 11.78
C THR A 121 7.98 5.80 12.92
N LEU A 122 7.56 7.06 12.76
CA LEU A 122 6.84 7.82 13.78
C LEU A 122 5.33 7.54 13.82
N GLY A 123 4.81 6.72 12.90
CA GLY A 123 3.40 6.34 12.87
C GLY A 123 2.45 7.54 12.94
N ASN A 124 1.51 7.48 13.89
CA ASN A 124 0.50 8.52 14.09
C ASN A 124 1.08 9.83 14.68
N ASP A 125 2.26 9.77 15.31
CA ASP A 125 2.88 10.93 15.94
C ASP A 125 3.62 11.81 14.92
N ALA A 126 3.85 11.31 13.69
CA ALA A 126 4.53 12.04 12.63
C ALA A 126 3.89 13.42 12.38
N GLY A 127 2.56 13.48 12.37
CA GLY A 127 1.81 14.72 12.12
C GLY A 127 1.95 15.74 13.24
N ILE A 128 1.76 15.34 14.50
CA ILE A 128 1.81 16.26 15.64
C ILE A 128 3.25 16.76 15.91
N ILE A 129 4.25 15.89 15.74
CA ILE A 129 5.66 16.26 15.84
C ILE A 129 6.00 17.27 14.74
N GLY A 130 5.63 16.98 13.49
CA GLY A 130 5.85 17.91 12.38
C GLY A 130 5.19 19.27 12.62
N ALA A 131 3.91 19.27 13.05
CA ALA A 131 3.17 20.50 13.34
C ALA A 131 3.83 21.35 14.44
N SER A 132 4.42 20.72 15.45
CA SER A 132 5.11 21.43 16.54
C SER A 132 6.38 22.18 16.09
N LEU A 133 6.90 21.83 14.91
CA LEU A 133 8.11 22.42 14.33
C LEU A 133 7.82 23.45 13.23
N ILE A 134 6.56 23.61 12.80
CA ILE A 134 6.20 24.53 11.70
C ILE A 134 6.41 26.01 12.08
N ASP A 135 6.38 26.36 13.37
CA ASP A 135 6.61 27.72 13.88
C ASP A 135 8.08 28.02 14.23
N ARG A 136 9.00 27.18 13.75
CA ARG A 136 10.46 27.36 13.93
C ARG A 136 11.13 27.69 12.60
#